data_AF-A0A2V8C9L8-F1
#
_entry.id   AF-A0A2V8C9L8-F1
#
_cell.length_a   1.000
_cell.length_b   1.000
_cell.length_c   1.000
_cell.angle_alpha   90.00
_cell.angle_beta   90.00
_cell.angle_gamma   90.00
#
_symmetry.space_group_name_H-M   'P 1'
#
loop_
_entity.id
_entity.type
_entity.pdbx_description
1 polymer ?
#
loop_
_entity_poly.entity_id
_entity_poly.type
_entity_poly.pdbx_seq_one_letter_code
_entity_poly.pdbx_strand_id
1 'polypeptide(L)'
;MLPSGELQARSLSQDELVIIAPPNSPLTRARALKPSQLDAETWLLREEGSDTRRQTVMWWHRHRVAPTRTMTFDNPDAVKRAVMAGLGVAMVSRLTIAEDLASRRVAVVPVKTGLPAREFLVIDHPQKHHGAACRAMLELLEGTFPLRAVSPRSRKGAD
;
A
#
# COMPACT_ATOMS: atom_id res chain seq x y z
N MET A 1 -1.95 -16.92 -11.54
CA MET A 1 -2.18 -18.25 -10.94
C MET A 1 -0.87 -19.00 -11.11
N LEU A 2 -0.21 -19.40 -10.00
CA LEU A 2 1.06 -20.14 -10.10
C LEU A 2 0.78 -21.53 -10.71
N PRO A 3 1.69 -22.09 -11.53
CA PRO A 3 1.50 -23.41 -12.12
C PRO A 3 1.31 -24.46 -11.01
N SER A 4 0.17 -25.16 -11.05
CA SER A 4 -0.24 -26.13 -10.04
C SER A 4 0.70 -27.34 -10.03
N GLY A 5 1.54 -27.44 -9.00
CA GLY A 5 2.37 -28.62 -8.71
C GLY A 5 3.82 -28.32 -8.31
N GLU A 6 4.37 -27.19 -8.73
CA GLU A 6 5.82 -26.91 -8.57
C GLU A 6 6.13 -25.91 -7.46
N LEU A 7 5.19 -25.06 -7.05
CA LEU A 7 5.46 -24.00 -6.08
C LEU A 7 4.43 -23.98 -4.94
N GLN A 8 4.92 -23.91 -3.71
CA GLN A 8 4.16 -23.62 -2.51
C GLN A 8 4.31 -22.14 -2.14
N ALA A 9 3.24 -21.53 -1.67
CA ALA A 9 3.23 -20.16 -1.17
C ALA A 9 2.69 -20.13 0.25
N ARG A 10 3.39 -19.40 1.14
CA ARG A 10 2.97 -19.20 2.53
C ARG A 10 3.02 -17.71 2.87
N SER A 11 2.01 -17.25 3.60
CA SER A 11 1.92 -15.84 3.99
C SER A 11 3.01 -15.53 5.02
N LEU A 12 3.79 -14.48 4.74
CA LEU A 12 4.83 -13.99 5.63
C LEU A 12 4.30 -12.80 6.42
N SER A 13 3.81 -11.79 5.72
CA SER A 13 3.31 -10.56 6.33
C SER A 13 2.29 -9.87 5.45
N GLN A 14 1.73 -8.79 5.96
CA GLN A 14 0.70 -8.02 5.27
C GLN A 14 1.10 -6.55 5.19
N ASP A 15 0.66 -5.91 4.11
CA ASP A 15 0.87 -4.51 3.84
C ASP A 15 -0.46 -3.86 3.47
N GLU A 16 -0.70 -2.68 4.03
CA GLU A 16 -1.85 -1.85 3.71
C GLU A 16 -1.37 -0.68 2.86
N LEU A 17 -2.06 -0.44 1.75
CA LEU A 17 -1.88 0.79 1.02
C LEU A 17 -2.68 1.90 1.68
N VAL A 18 -2.05 3.06 1.84
CA VAL A 18 -2.64 4.27 2.42
C VAL A 18 -2.49 5.43 1.44
N ILE A 19 -3.46 6.33 1.43
CA ILE A 19 -3.32 7.62 0.73
C ILE A 19 -2.71 8.62 1.71
N ILE A 20 -1.65 9.30 1.30
CA ILE A 20 -0.95 10.31 2.09
C ILE A 20 -1.04 11.69 1.45
N ALA A 21 -1.02 12.70 2.31
CA ALA A 21 -1.00 14.12 1.96
C ALA A 21 -0.08 14.87 2.95
N PRO A 22 0.27 16.16 2.69
CA PRO A 22 0.88 17.01 3.70
C PRO A 22 0.08 16.97 5.01
N PRO A 23 0.74 17.00 6.17
CA PRO A 23 0.07 16.89 7.48
C PRO A 23 -1.00 17.98 7.69
N ASN A 24 -0.77 19.17 7.13
CA ASN A 24 -1.65 20.33 7.24
C ASN A 24 -2.68 20.46 6.10
N SER A 25 -2.76 19.48 5.19
CA SER A 25 -3.75 19.47 4.11
C SER A 25 -5.18 19.45 4.66
N PRO A 26 -6.14 20.19 4.05
CA PRO A 26 -7.56 20.07 4.40
C PRO A 26 -8.08 18.62 4.36
N LEU A 27 -7.52 17.79 3.48
CA LEU A 27 -7.90 16.39 3.31
C LEU A 27 -7.69 15.55 4.58
N THR A 28 -6.63 15.83 5.34
CA THR A 28 -6.25 15.05 6.53
C THR A 28 -7.09 15.41 7.76
N ARG A 29 -7.74 16.58 7.73
CA ARG A 29 -8.62 17.08 8.80
C ARG A 29 -10.07 16.64 8.65
N ALA A 30 -10.46 16.13 7.47
CA ALA A 30 -11.80 15.63 7.24
C ALA A 30 -12.06 14.39 8.10
N ARG A 31 -13.30 14.21 8.57
CA ARG A 31 -13.67 13.01 9.35
C ARG A 31 -13.59 11.74 8.51
N ALA A 32 -14.10 11.81 7.28
CA ALA A 32 -13.97 10.76 6.27
C ALA A 32 -14.38 11.29 4.90
N LEU A 33 -13.47 11.25 3.92
CA LEU A 33 -13.68 11.72 2.55
C LEU A 33 -14.38 10.66 1.69
N LYS A 34 -15.26 11.12 0.80
CA LYS A 34 -15.71 10.32 -0.34
C LYS A 34 -14.58 10.27 -1.38
N PRO A 35 -14.39 9.14 -2.08
CA PRO A 35 -13.35 9.02 -3.11
C PRO A 35 -13.38 10.14 -4.18
N SER A 36 -14.57 10.57 -4.61
CA SER A 36 -14.73 11.66 -5.59
C SER A 36 -14.17 13.01 -5.14
N GLN A 37 -13.96 13.22 -3.83
CA GLN A 37 -13.32 14.43 -3.34
C GLN A 37 -11.81 14.49 -3.68
N LEU A 38 -11.23 13.36 -4.11
CA LEU A 38 -9.84 13.26 -4.52
C LEU A 38 -9.63 13.52 -6.03
N ASP A 39 -10.70 13.76 -6.79
CA ASP A 39 -10.63 14.05 -8.24
C ASP A 39 -9.92 15.39 -8.52
N ALA A 40 -10.07 16.35 -7.60
CA ALA A 40 -9.46 17.67 -7.68
C ALA A 40 -7.96 17.69 -7.31
N GLU A 41 -7.47 16.63 -6.67
CA GLU A 41 -6.08 16.55 -6.21
C GLU A 41 -5.14 16.17 -7.34
N THR A 42 -3.89 16.65 -7.25
CA THR A 42 -2.81 16.11 -8.08
C THR A 42 -2.39 14.77 -7.52
N TRP A 43 -2.47 13.71 -8.32
CA TRP A 43 -2.03 12.38 -7.91
C TRP A 43 -0.59 12.10 -8.34
N LEU A 44 0.24 11.80 -7.36
CA LEU A 44 1.64 11.46 -7.53
C LEU A 44 1.75 9.93 -7.65
N LEU A 45 2.00 9.47 -8.86
CA LEU A 45 2.07 8.07 -9.25
C LEU A 45 3.52 7.57 -9.32
N ARG A 46 3.66 6.26 -9.17
CA ARG A 46 4.86 5.54 -9.58
C ARG A 46 4.89 5.32 -11.09
N GLU A 47 6.06 4.95 -11.59
CA GLU A 47 6.30 4.56 -12.97
C GLU A 47 5.44 3.38 -13.43
N GLU A 48 5.31 3.22 -14.74
CA GLU A 48 4.59 2.11 -15.35
C GLU A 48 5.22 0.76 -14.94
N GLY A 49 4.38 -0.26 -14.74
CA GLY A 49 4.84 -1.55 -14.18
C GLY A 49 4.94 -1.60 -12.65
N SER A 50 4.86 -0.46 -11.95
CA SER A 50 4.80 -0.45 -10.48
C SER A 50 3.51 -1.09 -9.96
N ASP A 51 3.64 -2.05 -9.05
CA ASP A 51 2.52 -2.69 -8.37
C ASP A 51 1.61 -1.66 -7.66
N THR A 52 2.23 -0.67 -6.99
CA THR A 52 1.50 0.38 -6.30
C THR A 52 0.71 1.26 -7.26
N ARG A 53 1.26 1.59 -8.44
CA ARG A 53 0.53 2.31 -9.50
C ARG A 53 -0.67 1.49 -9.98
N ARG A 54 -0.47 0.19 -10.26
CA ARG A 54 -1.55 -0.71 -10.68
C ARG A 54 -2.67 -0.76 -9.65
N GLN A 55 -2.35 -0.92 -8.37
CA GLN A 55 -3.31 -0.93 -7.27
C GLN A 55 -4.03 0.43 -7.14
N THR A 56 -3.35 1.54 -7.43
CA THR A 56 -3.92 2.90 -7.46
C THR A 56 -4.95 3.06 -8.54
N VAL A 57 -4.61 2.70 -9.78
CA VAL A 57 -5.52 2.78 -10.92
C VAL A 57 -6.71 1.84 -10.73
N MET A 58 -6.50 0.62 -10.22
CA MET A 58 -7.60 -0.30 -9.90
C MET A 58 -8.54 0.26 -8.84
N TRP A 59 -7.99 0.88 -7.78
CA TRP A 59 -8.79 1.52 -6.75
C TRP A 59 -9.58 2.71 -7.31
N TRP A 60 -8.98 3.52 -8.19
CA TRP A 60 -9.69 4.60 -8.88
C TRP A 60 -10.87 4.09 -9.69
N HIS A 61 -10.67 3.07 -10.53
CA HIS A 61 -11.74 2.48 -11.33
C HIS A 61 -12.87 1.94 -10.46
N ARG A 62 -12.53 1.20 -9.39
CA ARG A 62 -13.53 0.62 -8.46
C ARG A 62 -14.37 1.69 -7.77
N HIS A 63 -13.80 2.84 -7.48
CA HIS A 63 -14.45 3.92 -6.73
C HIS A 63 -14.84 5.14 -7.56
N ARG A 64 -14.73 5.03 -8.90
CA ARG A 64 -15.02 6.11 -9.86
C ARG A 64 -14.26 7.41 -9.54
N VAL A 65 -13.01 7.28 -9.11
CA VAL A 65 -12.10 8.42 -8.96
C VAL A 65 -11.50 8.71 -10.33
N ALA A 66 -11.57 9.96 -10.76
CA ALA A 66 -11.07 10.42 -12.04
C ALA A 66 -10.20 11.66 -11.81
N PRO A 67 -8.93 11.48 -11.40
CA PRO A 67 -8.02 12.59 -11.14
C PRO A 67 -7.85 13.48 -12.36
N THR A 68 -7.99 14.78 -12.17
CA THR A 68 -7.77 15.79 -13.23
C THR A 68 -6.29 16.01 -13.53
N ARG A 69 -5.40 15.69 -12.58
CA ARG A 69 -3.96 15.92 -12.67
C ARG A 69 -3.19 14.73 -12.12
N THR A 70 -2.18 14.29 -12.86
CA THR A 70 -1.24 13.25 -12.40
C THR A 70 0.20 13.65 -12.67
N MET A 71 1.12 13.20 -11.83
CA MET A 71 2.57 13.30 -12.01
C MET A 71 3.18 11.92 -11.78
N THR A 72 4.16 11.52 -12.58
CA THR A 72 4.80 10.21 -12.46
C THR A 72 6.24 10.36 -11.98
N PHE A 73 6.65 9.52 -11.03
CA PHE A 73 8.00 9.45 -10.47
C PHE A 73 8.53 8.02 -10.59
N ASP A 74 9.84 7.89 -10.79
CA ASP A 74 10.54 6.62 -11.01
C ASP A 74 10.99 5.91 -9.73
N ASN A 75 10.87 6.57 -8.57
CA ASN A 75 11.30 6.02 -7.30
C ASN A 75 10.35 6.37 -6.15
N PRO A 76 10.21 5.49 -5.14
CA PRO A 76 9.25 5.68 -4.06
C PRO A 76 9.57 6.89 -3.18
N ASP A 77 10.84 7.18 -2.93
CA ASP A 77 11.23 8.29 -2.06
C ASP A 77 10.92 9.65 -2.69
N ALA A 78 11.01 9.78 -4.01
CA ALA A 78 10.62 10.99 -4.74
C ALA A 78 9.12 11.25 -4.59
N VAL A 79 8.28 10.22 -4.68
CA VAL A 79 6.84 10.35 -4.41
C VAL A 79 6.62 10.88 -2.98
N LYS A 80 7.28 10.29 -1.98
CA LYS A 80 7.15 10.74 -0.57
C LYS A 80 7.58 12.18 -0.38
N ARG A 81 8.74 12.57 -0.92
CA ARG A 81 9.26 13.94 -0.84
C ARG A 81 8.35 14.95 -1.56
N ALA A 82 7.80 14.58 -2.71
CA ALA A 82 6.84 15.41 -3.43
C ALA A 82 5.53 15.60 -2.65
N VAL A 83 5.03 14.56 -1.96
CA VAL A 83 3.90 14.71 -1.03
C VAL A 83 4.27 15.67 0.10
N MET A 84 5.43 15.50 0.75
CA MET A 84 5.88 16.39 1.85
C MET A 84 6.00 17.85 1.41
N ALA A 85 6.45 18.07 0.18
CA ALA A 85 6.57 19.40 -0.43
C ALA A 85 5.22 19.98 -0.91
N GLY A 86 4.11 19.25 -0.78
CA GLY A 86 2.77 19.75 -1.08
C GLY A 86 2.36 19.68 -2.55
N LEU A 87 3.04 18.87 -3.37
CA LEU A 87 2.73 18.77 -4.80
C LEU A 87 1.43 17.99 -5.08
N GLY A 88 0.95 17.20 -4.11
CA GLY A 88 -0.26 16.39 -4.28
C GLY A 88 -0.39 15.28 -3.26
N VAL A 89 -1.20 14.29 -3.60
CA VAL A 89 -1.46 13.07 -2.82
C VAL A 89 -0.89 11.85 -3.51
N ALA A 90 -0.58 10.81 -2.73
CA ALA A 90 -0.10 9.55 -3.28
C ALA A 90 -0.68 8.37 -2.51
N MET A 91 -0.92 7.25 -3.20
CA MET A 91 -1.10 5.98 -2.51
C MET A 91 0.23 5.24 -2.40
N VAL A 92 0.57 4.83 -1.18
CA VAL A 92 1.86 4.22 -0.83
C VAL A 92 1.66 3.06 0.15
N SER A 93 2.66 2.20 0.30
CA SER A 93 2.68 1.21 1.38
C SER A 93 2.80 1.90 2.72
N ARG A 94 1.96 1.52 3.68
CA ARG A 94 2.03 2.02 5.05
C ARG A 94 3.37 1.70 5.72
N LEU A 95 3.95 0.55 5.39
CA LEU A 95 5.25 0.12 5.93
C LEU A 95 6.37 1.09 5.51
N THR A 96 6.31 1.62 4.29
CA THR A 96 7.37 2.51 3.75
C THR A 96 7.34 3.95 4.29
N ILE A 97 6.30 4.30 5.05
CA ILE A 97 6.06 5.65 5.59
C ILE A 97 5.91 5.67 7.12
N ALA A 98 6.30 4.59 7.81
CA ALA A 98 6.15 4.50 9.26
C ALA A 98 6.87 5.65 10.01
N GLU A 99 8.12 5.92 9.66
CA GLU A 99 8.89 7.04 10.23
C GLU A 99 8.34 8.41 9.79
N ASP A 100 7.89 8.52 8.53
CA ASP A 100 7.32 9.75 7.99
C ASP A 100 6.03 10.13 8.74
N LEU A 101 5.22 9.16 9.14
CA LEU A 101 4.04 9.36 10.00
C LEU A 101 4.44 9.71 11.44
N ALA A 102 5.39 8.98 12.03
CA ALA A 102 5.83 9.20 13.40
C ALA A 102 6.41 10.62 13.59
N SER A 103 7.16 11.10 12.59
CA SER A 103 7.73 12.46 12.54
C SER A 103 6.76 13.52 12.01
N ARG A 104 5.50 13.18 11.72
CA ARG A 104 4.47 14.07 11.16
C ARG A 104 4.90 14.80 9.88
N ARG A 105 5.75 14.19 9.06
CA ARG A 105 6.15 14.74 7.74
C ARG A 105 5.07 14.54 6.69
N VAL A 106 4.22 13.53 6.86
CA VAL A 106 3.01 13.28 6.08
C VAL A 106 1.88 12.84 7.02
N ALA A 107 0.64 12.86 6.54
CA ALA A 107 -0.49 12.26 7.24
C ALA A 107 -1.34 11.41 6.30
N VAL A 108 -2.01 10.41 6.87
CA VAL A 108 -2.95 9.55 6.14
C VAL A 108 -4.25 10.32 5.89
N VAL A 109 -4.74 10.25 4.66
CA VAL A 109 -6.04 10.80 4.26
C VAL A 109 -7.14 9.80 4.65
N PRO A 110 -8.11 10.19 5.50
CA PRO A 110 -9.18 9.29 5.93
C PRO A 110 -10.24 9.18 4.84
N VAL A 111 -10.22 8.09 4.07
CA VAL A 111 -11.22 7.81 3.01
C VAL A 111 -12.28 6.84 3.54
N LYS A 112 -13.56 7.10 3.23
CA LYS A 112 -14.70 6.26 3.67
C LYS A 112 -14.67 4.83 3.13
N THR A 113 -13.99 4.63 2.00
CA THR A 113 -13.90 3.32 1.36
C THR A 113 -12.66 2.59 1.84
N GLY A 114 -12.70 1.26 1.74
CA GLY A 114 -11.50 0.46 1.99
C GLY A 114 -10.40 0.80 0.98
N LEU A 115 -9.17 0.92 1.48
CA LEU A 115 -7.97 0.92 0.65
C LEU A 115 -7.45 -0.52 0.47
N PRO A 116 -6.70 -0.79 -0.62
CA PRO A 116 -6.16 -2.11 -0.88
C PRO A 116 -5.22 -2.59 0.23
N ALA A 117 -5.32 -3.87 0.56
CA ALA A 117 -4.33 -4.60 1.34
C ALA A 117 -3.71 -5.68 0.45
N ARG A 118 -2.47 -6.06 0.74
CA ARG A 118 -1.74 -7.12 0.03
C ARG A 118 -0.93 -7.95 1.01
N GLU A 119 -0.59 -9.16 0.59
CA GLU A 119 0.23 -10.07 1.36
C GLU A 119 1.61 -10.18 0.74
N PHE A 120 2.63 -10.23 1.60
CA PHE A 120 3.95 -10.70 1.21
C PHE A 120 4.00 -12.20 1.46
N LEU A 121 4.41 -12.93 0.42
CA LEU A 121 4.44 -14.39 0.43
C LEU A 121 5.89 -14.86 0.35
N VAL A 122 6.21 -15.92 1.09
CA VAL A 122 7.36 -16.76 0.76
C VAL A 122 6.88 -17.79 -0.27
N ILE A 123 7.54 -17.81 -1.44
CA ILE A 123 7.28 -18.77 -2.51
C ILE A 123 8.49 -19.70 -2.59
N ASP A 124 8.23 -21.00 -2.63
CA ASP A 124 9.25 -22.03 -2.61
C ASP A 124 8.82 -23.26 -3.41
N HIS A 125 9.77 -24.13 -3.78
CA HIS A 125 9.46 -25.40 -4.44
C HIS A 125 9.42 -26.52 -3.39
N PRO A 126 8.33 -27.32 -3.27
CA PRO A 126 8.17 -28.29 -2.17
C PRO A 126 9.30 -29.30 -2.02
N GLN A 127 9.96 -29.68 -3.12
CA GLN A 127 11.06 -30.65 -3.12
C GLN A 127 12.45 -30.02 -3.02
N LYS A 128 12.55 -28.70 -2.88
CA LYS A 128 13.84 -28.01 -2.83
C LYS A 128 14.50 -28.24 -1.47
N HIS A 129 15.72 -28.73 -1.49
CA HIS A 129 16.53 -28.80 -0.28
C HIS A 129 16.98 -27.40 0.15
N HIS A 130 16.60 -27.00 1.37
CA HIS A 130 17.10 -25.76 1.97
C HIS A 130 18.33 -26.07 2.81
N GLY A 131 19.50 -25.55 2.40
CA GLY A 131 20.71 -25.60 3.23
C GLY A 131 20.58 -24.74 4.51
N ALA A 132 21.58 -24.81 5.39
CA ALA A 132 21.56 -24.12 6.69
C ALA A 132 21.29 -22.61 6.57
N ALA A 133 21.94 -21.91 5.62
CA ALA A 133 21.74 -20.48 5.41
C ALA A 133 20.31 -20.13 4.97
N CYS A 134 19.70 -20.95 4.11
CA CYS A 134 18.32 -20.72 3.67
C CYS A 134 17.34 -20.91 4.83
N ARG A 135 17.50 -21.97 5.64
CA ARG A 135 16.66 -22.19 6.83
C ARG A 135 16.79 -21.04 7.84
N ALA A 136 18.02 -20.63 8.14
CA ALA A 136 18.27 -19.50 9.04
C ALA A 136 17.62 -18.19 8.53
N MET A 137 17.65 -17.95 7.21
CA MET A 137 16.97 -16.79 6.62
C MET A 137 15.44 -16.89 6.72
N LEU A 138 14.86 -18.08 6.49
CA LEU A 138 13.42 -18.28 6.65
C LEU A 138 12.97 -18.06 8.10
N GLU A 139 13.71 -18.60 9.06
CA GLU A 139 13.46 -18.39 10.50
C GLU A 139 13.57 -16.91 10.87
N LEU A 140 14.60 -16.21 10.36
CA LEU A 140 14.77 -14.77 10.58
C LEU A 140 13.60 -13.97 10.01
N LEU A 141 13.15 -14.27 8.79
CA LEU A 141 12.03 -13.59 8.15
C LEU A 141 10.74 -13.80 8.93
N GLU A 142 10.46 -15.02 9.37
CA GLU A 142 9.28 -15.35 10.19
C GLU A 142 9.29 -14.64 11.55
N GLY A 143 10.45 -14.58 12.20
CA GLY A 143 10.60 -13.86 13.48
C GLY A 143 10.53 -12.35 13.35
N THR A 144 10.99 -11.79 12.22
CA THR A 144 11.05 -10.33 12.00
C THR A 144 9.73 -9.76 11.48
N PHE A 145 9.03 -10.52 10.63
CA PHE A 145 7.80 -10.09 9.98
C PHE A 145 6.64 -11.01 10.39
N PRO A 146 6.24 -11.04 11.69
CA PRO A 146 5.14 -11.89 12.11
C PRO A 146 3.84 -11.45 11.45
N LEU A 147 3.00 -12.42 11.08
CA LEU A 147 1.63 -12.17 10.62
C LEU A 147 0.89 -11.37 11.70
N ARG A 148 0.61 -10.09 11.43
CA ARG A 148 -0.23 -9.28 12.29
C ARG A 148 -1.68 -9.52 11.91
N ALA A 149 -2.53 -9.80 12.90
CA ALA A 149 -3.97 -9.89 12.68
C ALA A 149 -4.50 -8.55 12.16
N VAL A 150 -5.14 -8.56 10.98
CA VAL A 150 -5.96 -7.42 10.54
C VAL A 150 -7.10 -7.28 11.52
N SER A 151 -7.27 -6.10 12.11
CA SER A 151 -8.48 -5.80 12.87
C SER A 151 -9.69 -6.02 11.95
N PRO A 152 -10.68 -6.84 12.34
CA PRO A 152 -11.76 -7.24 11.45
C PRO A 152 -12.54 -6.00 10.99
N ARG A 153 -12.44 -5.65 9.70
CA ARG A 153 -13.31 -4.62 9.11
C ARG A 153 -14.75 -5.14 9.14
N SER A 154 -15.64 -4.37 9.78
CA SER A 154 -17.07 -4.67 9.83
C SER A 154 -17.64 -4.90 8.44
N ARG A 155 -18.08 -6.13 8.16
CA ARG A 155 -19.07 -6.37 7.09
C ARG A 155 -20.41 -5.79 7.56
N LYS A 156 -20.71 -4.57 7.15
CA LYS A 156 -22.07 -3.98 7.12
C LYS A 156 -22.10 -3.02 5.93
N GLY A 157 -22.95 -3.15 4.93
CA GLY A 157 -24.00 -4.13 4.65
C GLY A 157 -24.28 -4.12 3.13
N ALA A 158 -24.78 -5.24 2.65
CA ALA A 158 -25.55 -5.33 1.42
C ALA A 158 -26.86 -5.98 1.85
N ASP A 159 -27.83 -5.14 2.15
CA ASP A 159 -29.27 -5.41 2.08
C ASP A 159 -29.88 -4.18 1.38
#